data_AF-A0A0C2WB57-F1
#
_entry.id   AF-A0A0C2WB57-F1
#
_cell.length_a   1.000
_cell.length_b   1.000
_cell.length_c   1.000
_cell.angle_alpha   90.00
_cell.angle_beta   90.00
_cell.angle_gamma   90.00
#
_symmetry.space_group_name_H-M   'P 1'
#
loop_
_entity.id
_entity.type
_entity.pdbx_description
1 polymer ?
#
loop_
_entity_poly.entity_id
_entity_poly.type
_entity_poly.pdbx_seq_one_letter_code
_entity_poly.pdbx_strand_id
1 'polypeptide(L)' 'MARRNSILTKREREVFSLLLKDLTTKEIASALFISEKTVRNHISNVIQKLGVKGRAQAIVELLRLGELSL' A
#
# COMPACT_ATOMS: atom_id res chain seq x y z
N MET A 1 -22.09 14.77 -6.59
CA MET A 1 -20.77 14.59 -5.94
C MET A 1 -20.13 13.33 -6.50
N ALA A 2 -19.15 13.47 -7.39
CA ALA A 2 -18.46 12.30 -7.96
C ALA A 2 -17.65 11.62 -6.84
N ARG A 3 -17.97 10.36 -6.55
CA ARG A 3 -17.11 9.54 -5.69
C ARG A 3 -15.77 9.42 -6.41
N ARG A 4 -14.72 10.03 -5.86
CA ARG A 4 -13.35 9.83 -6.34
C ARG A 4 -13.05 8.35 -6.10
N ASN A 5 -13.04 7.53 -7.15
CA ASN A 5 -12.70 6.12 -7.02
C ASN A 5 -11.23 6.03 -6.59
N SER A 6 -11.02 5.57 -5.35
CA SER A 6 -9.70 5.28 -4.79
C SER A 6 -9.00 4.22 -5.64
N ILE A 7 -7.74 4.48 -6.04
CA ILE A 7 -6.93 3.50 -6.80
C ILE A 7 -6.60 2.27 -5.94
N LEU A 8 -6.49 2.49 -4.63
CA LEU A 8 -6.25 1.45 -3.65
C LEU A 8 -7.56 0.86 -3.16
N THR A 9 -7.58 -0.46 -2.99
CA THR A 9 -8.55 -1.11 -2.11
C THR A 9 -8.28 -0.73 -0.66
N LYS A 10 -9.26 -0.95 0.22
CA LYS A 10 -9.10 -0.71 1.66
C LYS A 10 -7.86 -1.42 2.23
N ARG A 11 -7.66 -2.68 1.83
CA ARG A 11 -6.55 -3.49 2.36
C ARG A 11 -5.18 -3.05 1.85
N GLU A 12 -5.10 -2.67 0.59
CA GLU A 12 -3.87 -2.11 0.02
C GLU A 12 -3.50 -0.78 0.70
N ARG A 13 -4.50 0.06 1.00
CA ARG A 13 -4.29 1.29 1.76
C ARG A 13 -3.74 1.00 3.15
N GLU A 14 -4.33 0.07 3.90
CA GLU A 14 -3.84 -0.32 5.23
C GLU A 14 -2.38 -0.78 5.18
N VAL A 15 -2.03 -1.64 4.21
CA VAL A 15 -0.66 -2.13 4.03
C VAL A 15 0.32 -0.97 3.77
N PHE A 16 -0.03 -0.06 2.86
CA PHE A 16 0.85 1.07 2.52
C PHE A 16 0.91 2.15 3.61
N SER A 17 -0.16 2.35 4.37
CA SER A 17 -0.15 3.22 5.55
C SER A 17 0.78 2.69 6.64
N LEU A 18 0.89 1.37 6.81
CA LEU A 18 1.84 0.78 7.75
C LEU A 18 3.27 0.79 7.21
N LEU A 19 3.46 0.60 5.90
CA LEU A 19 4.78 0.80 5.28
C LEU A 19 5.30 2.23 5.44
N LEU A 20 4.43 3.24 5.36
CA LEU A 20 4.79 4.64 5.62
C LEU A 20 5.27 4.89 7.05
N LYS A 21 4.83 4.05 8.00
CA LYS A 21 5.29 4.07 9.39
C LYS A 21 6.58 3.25 9.60
N ASP A 22 7.24 2.85 8.52
CA ASP A 22 8.48 2.07 8.49
C ASP A 22 8.35 0.64 9.07
N LEU A 23 7.13 0.08 9.08
CA LEU A 23 6.95 -1.31 9.50
C LEU A 23 7.44 -2.30 8.43
N THR A 24 8.04 -3.38 8.90
CA THR A 24 8.44 -4.53 8.10
C THR A 24 7.23 -5.36 7.65
N THR A 25 7.39 -6.22 6.64
CA THR A 25 6.31 -7.12 6.18
C THR A 25 5.81 -8.06 7.28
N LYS A 26 6.70 -8.45 8.20
CA LYS A 26 6.40 -9.27 9.37
C LYS A 26 5.53 -8.53 10.38
N GLU A 27 5.88 -7.29 10.71
CA GLU A 27 5.09 -6.46 11.63
C GLU A 27 3.73 -6.11 11.04
N ILE A 28 3.67 -5.79 9.74
CA ILE A 28 2.41 -5.56 9.03
C ILE A 28 1.55 -6.81 9.04
N ALA A 29 2.13 -7.98 8.76
CA ALA A 29 1.43 -9.26 8.79
C ALA A 29 0.80 -9.52 10.16
N SER A 30 1.56 -9.28 11.23
CA SER A 30 1.08 -9.38 12.61
C SER A 30 -0.05 -8.37 12.91
N ALA A 31 0.15 -7.09 12.58
CA ALA A 31 -0.82 -6.03 12.85
C ALA A 31 -2.15 -6.24 12.11
N LEU A 32 -2.08 -6.86 10.94
CA LEU A 32 -3.22 -7.07 10.06
C LEU A 32 -3.79 -8.51 10.12
N PHE A 33 -3.24 -9.38 10.97
CA PHE A 33 -3.63 -10.79 11.11
C PHE A 33 -3.65 -11.58 9.80
N ILE A 34 -2.61 -11.42 8.97
CA ILE A 34 -2.42 -12.13 7.69
C ILE A 34 -0.99 -12.64 7.54
N SER A 35 -0.72 -13.46 6.52
CA SER A 35 0.64 -13.92 6.25
C SER A 35 1.52 -12.82 5.61
N GLU A 36 2.84 -12.90 5.81
CA GLU A 36 3.80 -12.04 5.10
C GLU A 36 3.71 -12.18 3.57
N LYS A 37 3.36 -13.38 3.08
CA LYS A 37 3.09 -13.61 1.65
C LYS A 37 1.90 -12.77 1.18
N THR A 38 0.82 -12.72 1.97
CA THR A 38 -0.35 -11.89 1.67
C THR A 38 0.00 -10.40 1.65
N VAL A 39 0.81 -9.92 2.61
CA VAL A 39 1.31 -8.54 2.60
C VAL A 39 2.10 -8.24 1.33
N ARG A 40 3.05 -9.11 0.97
CA ARG A 40 3.84 -8.96 -0.27
C ARG A 40 2.95 -8.96 -1.52
N ASN A 41 1.91 -9.79 -1.56
CA ASN A 41 0.97 -9.80 -2.67
C ASN A 41 0.22 -8.46 -2.81
N HIS A 42 -0.25 -7.87 -1.69
CA HIS A 42 -0.84 -6.53 -1.73
C HIS A 42 0.16 -5.48 -2.26
N ILE A 43 1.41 -5.54 -1.82
CA ILE A 43 2.48 -4.64 -2.31
C ILE A 43 2.68 -4.81 -3.82
N SER A 44 2.83 -6.05 -4.30
CA SER A 44 3.02 -6.36 -5.72
C SER A 44 1.84 -5.87 -6.58
N ASN A 45 0.61 -6.07 -6.12
CA ASN A 45 -0.59 -5.62 -6.83
C ASN A 45 -0.62 -4.10 -6.97
N VAL A 46 -0.24 -3.36 -5.93
CA VAL A 46 -0.20 -1.89 -5.98
C VAL A 46 0.92 -1.41 -6.90
N ILE A 47 2.10 -2.02 -6.82
CA ILE A 47 3.22 -1.72 -7.74
C ILE A 47 2.77 -1.90 -9.20
N GLN A 48 2.06 -3.00 -9.49
CA GLN A 48 1.51 -3.27 -10.82
C GLN A 48 0.44 -2.24 -11.23
N LYS A 49 -0.50 -1.90 -10.34
CA LYS A 49 -1.54 -0.89 -10.59
C LYS A 49 -0.96 0.48 -10.92
N LEU A 50 0.13 0.85 -10.26
CA LEU A 50 0.80 2.13 -10.45
C LEU A 50 1.81 2.12 -11.61
N GLY A 51 2.16 0.94 -12.16
CA GLY A 51 3.16 0.81 -13.21
C GLY A 51 4.58 1.18 -12.78
N VAL A 52 4.89 1.09 -11.48
CA VAL A 52 6.20 1.45 -10.90
C VAL A 52 7.09 0.23 -10.68
N LYS A 53 8.37 0.43 -10.37
CA LYS A 53 9.36 -0.66 -10.27
C LYS A 53 9.59 -1.19 -8.85
N GLY A 54 8.99 -0.57 -7.84
CA GLY A 54 9.21 -0.99 -6.45
C GLY A 54 8.37 -0.25 -5.42
N ARG A 55 8.38 -0.76 -4.18
CA ARG A 55 7.56 -0.24 -3.08
C ARG A 55 7.86 1.22 -2.72
N ALA A 56 9.12 1.65 -2.78
CA ALA A 56 9.51 3.03 -2.50
C ALA A 56 8.90 3.99 -3.53
N GLN A 57 8.97 3.63 -4.83
CA GLN A 57 8.32 4.40 -5.90
C GLN A 57 6.79 4.40 -5.74
N ALA A 58 6.21 3.26 -5.35
CA ALA A 58 4.77 3.19 -5.07
C ALA A 58 4.35 4.12 -3.93
N ILE A 59 5.12 4.18 -2.83
CA ILE A 59 4.85 5.14 -1.74
C ILE A 59 4.88 6.58 -2.25
N VAL A 60 5.92 6.96 -3.00
CA VAL A 60 6.05 8.32 -3.55
C VAL A 60 4.87 8.66 -4.46
N GLU A 61 4.46 7.76 -5.35
CA GLU A 61 3.32 8.02 -6.23
C GLU A 61 1.99 8.09 -5.48
N LEU A 62 1.78 7.26 -4.45
CA LEU A 62 0.55 7.33 -3.65
C LEU A 62 0.46 8.63 -2.84
N LEU A 63 1.59 9.18 -2.38
CA LEU A 63 1.63 10.51 -1.77
C LEU A 63 1.29 11.60 -2.80
N ARG A 64 1.86 11.52 -4.02
CA ARG A 64 1.57 12.47 -5.11
C ARG A 64 0.11 12.45 -5.54
N LEU A 65 -0.51 11.27 -5.60
CA LEU A 65 -1.92 11.10 -5.95
C LEU A 65 -2.87 11.51 -4.80
N GLY A 66 -2.35 11.81 -3.60
CA GLY A 66 -3.17 12.07 -2.42
C GLY A 66 -3.89 10.83 -1.89
N GLU A 67 -3.41 9.64 -2.26
CA GLU A 67 -3.91 8.36 -1.79
C GLU A 67 -3.33 7.99 -0.42
N LEU A 68 -2.19 8.56 -0.06
CA LEU A 68 -1.63 8.49 1.29
C LEU A 68 -1.27 9.90 1.77
N SER A 69 -1.14 10.03 3.08
CA SER A 69 -0.67 11.24 3.76
C SER A 69 0.41 10.88 4.78
N LEU A 70 1.37 11.78 4.97
CA LEU A 70 2.34 11.74 6.08
C LEU A 70 1.69 12.16 7.39
#